data_AF-A0A7K4GT01-F1
#
_entry.id   AF-A0A7K4GT01-F1
#
_cell.length_a   1.000
_cell.length_b   1.000
_cell.length_c   1.000
_cell.angle_alpha   90.00
_cell.angle_beta   90.00
_cell.angle_gamma   90.00
#
_symmetry.space_group_name_H-M   'P 1'
#
loop_
_entity.id
_entity.type
_entity.pdbx_description
1 polymer ?
#
loop_
_entity_poly.entity_id
_entity_poly.type
_entity_poly.pdbx_seq_one_letter_code
_entity_poly.pdbx_strand_id
1 'polypeptide(L)'
;MGKTKKTGISAAFGPRYGANVRKKWRLIMENQKGGKLKCPRCETRGSINRISTGIWHCKKCNAKFTGGAYNTQTPRGAESFRIAKRKQRELETIEE
;
A
#
# COMPACT_ATOMS: atom_id res chain seq x y z
N MET A 1 7.94 -23.72 10.50
CA MET A 1 9.42 -23.60 10.46
C MET A 1 9.81 -22.54 9.43
N GLY A 2 10.28 -21.36 9.86
CA GLY A 2 10.71 -20.33 8.91
C GLY A 2 12.04 -20.72 8.26
N LYS A 3 12.09 -20.80 6.93
CA LYS A 3 13.29 -21.22 6.17
C LYS A 3 14.53 -20.33 6.41
N THR A 4 14.37 -19.16 7.03
CA THR A 4 15.47 -18.21 7.32
C THR A 4 15.34 -17.55 8.67
N LYS A 5 16.46 -17.36 9.38
CA LYS A 5 16.49 -16.75 10.73
C LYS A 5 16.23 -15.23 10.75
N LYS A 6 16.74 -14.48 9.77
CA LYS A 6 16.70 -12.99 9.77
C LYS A 6 16.26 -12.35 8.45
N THR A 7 16.46 -13.02 7.32
CA THR A 7 16.37 -12.41 5.98
C THR A 7 14.96 -12.43 5.40
N GLY A 8 14.11 -13.37 5.80
CA GLY A 8 12.70 -13.43 5.36
C GLY A 8 12.57 -13.39 3.83
N ILE A 9 11.67 -12.55 3.31
CA ILE A 9 11.44 -12.37 1.87
C ILE A 9 12.71 -11.91 1.11
N SER A 10 13.64 -11.19 1.75
CA SER A 10 14.89 -10.74 1.12
C SER A 10 15.93 -11.85 0.92
N ALA A 11 15.68 -13.05 1.42
CA ALA A 11 16.52 -14.22 1.18
C ALA A 11 16.59 -14.60 -0.31
N ALA A 12 15.57 -14.22 -1.11
CA ALA A 12 15.53 -14.46 -2.55
C ALA A 12 16.73 -13.84 -3.30
N PHE A 13 17.35 -12.80 -2.75
CA PHE A 13 18.52 -12.17 -3.37
C PHE A 13 19.85 -12.89 -3.09
N GLY A 14 19.86 -13.88 -2.19
CA GLY A 14 21.08 -14.55 -1.76
C GLY A 14 22.08 -13.60 -1.09
N PRO A 15 23.39 -13.82 -1.24
CA PRO A 15 24.41 -13.02 -0.56
C PRO A 15 24.62 -11.60 -1.16
N ARG A 16 24.06 -11.31 -2.34
CA ARG A 16 24.34 -10.11 -3.16
C ARG A 16 23.68 -8.82 -2.63
N TYR A 17 24.12 -7.66 -3.14
CA TYR A 17 23.57 -6.30 -2.93
C TYR A 17 23.76 -5.65 -1.54
N GLY A 18 24.33 -6.37 -0.58
CA GLY A 18 24.59 -5.84 0.77
C GLY A 18 23.36 -5.81 1.70
N ALA A 19 23.61 -5.78 3.01
CA ALA A 19 22.56 -5.96 4.01
C ALA A 19 21.57 -4.79 4.11
N ASN A 20 22.04 -3.55 3.96
CA ASN A 20 21.20 -2.35 4.13
C ASN A 20 20.12 -2.23 3.05
N VAL A 21 20.49 -2.45 1.78
CA VAL A 21 19.54 -2.42 0.65
C VAL A 21 18.49 -3.51 0.81
N ARG A 22 18.92 -4.74 1.15
CA ARG A 22 18.01 -5.86 1.40
C ARG A 22 17.05 -5.60 2.56
N LYS A 23 17.51 -4.99 3.66
CA LYS A 23 16.66 -4.60 4.79
C LYS A 23 15.58 -3.59 4.40
N LYS A 24 15.94 -2.55 3.62
CA LYS A 24 14.99 -1.53 3.15
C LYS A 24 13.93 -2.14 2.22
N TRP A 25 14.36 -2.94 1.25
CA TRP A 25 13.44 -3.63 0.34
C TRP A 25 12.50 -4.58 1.08
N ARG A 26 13.03 -5.36 2.04
CA ARG A 26 12.26 -6.30 2.86
C ARG A 26 11.11 -5.58 3.57
N LEU A 27 11.40 -4.46 4.23
CA LEU A 27 10.40 -3.69 4.97
C LEU A 27 9.23 -3.25 4.07
N ILE A 28 9.53 -2.77 2.86
CA ILE A 28 8.53 -2.31 1.89
C ILE A 28 7.68 -3.50 1.42
N MET A 29 8.32 -4.60 1.04
CA MET A 29 7.61 -5.77 0.48
C MET A 29 6.82 -6.56 1.53
N GLU A 30 7.31 -6.63 2.77
CA GLU A 30 6.56 -7.23 3.89
C GLU A 30 5.31 -6.41 4.21
N ASN A 31 5.39 -5.08 4.18
CA ASN A 31 4.20 -4.25 4.39
C ASN A 31 3.18 -4.42 3.26
N GLN A 32 3.65 -4.51 2.01
CA GLN A 32 2.79 -4.75 0.86
C GLN A 32 2.10 -6.13 0.93
N LYS A 33 2.85 -7.20 1.24
CA LYS A 33 2.35 -8.59 1.22
C LYS A 33 1.74 -9.04 2.55
N GLY A 34 2.02 -8.36 3.65
CA GLY A 34 1.67 -8.77 5.01
C GLY A 34 0.20 -8.62 5.39
N GLY A 35 -0.71 -8.46 4.41
CA GLY A 35 -2.16 -8.45 4.65
C GLY A 35 -2.71 -7.23 5.39
N LYS A 36 -1.87 -6.25 5.73
CA LYS A 36 -2.25 -5.06 6.53
C LYS A 36 -3.12 -4.06 5.76
N LEU A 37 -3.06 -4.09 4.42
CA LEU A 37 -3.74 -3.13 3.55
C LEU A 37 -5.25 -3.41 3.51
N LYS A 38 -6.05 -2.37 3.73
CA LYS A 38 -7.52 -2.39 3.64
C LYS A 38 -7.97 -1.93 2.26
N CYS A 39 -8.95 -2.62 1.68
CA CYS A 39 -9.58 -2.17 0.45
C CYS A 39 -10.40 -0.89 0.71
N PRO A 40 -10.27 0.17 -0.10
CA PRO A 40 -11.06 1.39 0.07
C PRO A 40 -12.56 1.20 -0.24
N ARG A 41 -12.94 0.11 -0.94
CA ARG A 41 -14.34 -0.16 -1.32
C ARG A 41 -15.05 -1.14 -0.39
N CYS A 42 -14.44 -2.28 -0.07
CA CYS A 42 -15.06 -3.33 0.73
C CYS A 42 -14.41 -3.54 2.11
N GLU A 43 -13.46 -2.66 2.47
CA GLU A 43 -12.75 -2.60 3.77
C GLU A 43 -12.00 -3.87 4.20
N THR A 44 -12.01 -4.89 3.36
CA THR A 44 -11.47 -6.19 3.69
C THR A 44 -9.94 -6.12 3.67
N ARG A 45 -9.33 -6.51 4.79
CA ARG A 45 -7.87 -6.59 4.96
C ARG A 45 -7.30 -7.75 4.16
N GLY A 46 -6.11 -7.56 3.58
CA GLY A 46 -5.32 -8.63 2.95
C GLY A 46 -5.84 -9.19 1.64
N SER A 47 -6.93 -8.63 1.10
CA SER A 47 -7.50 -9.03 -0.19
C SER A 47 -6.90 -8.27 -1.39
N ILE A 48 -6.03 -7.29 -1.14
CA ILE A 48 -5.46 -6.40 -2.15
C ILE A 48 -4.15 -6.97 -2.70
N ASN A 49 -4.00 -6.88 -4.02
CA ASN A 49 -2.76 -7.18 -4.72
C ASN A 49 -2.37 -6.00 -5.62
N ARG A 50 -1.06 -5.79 -5.78
CA ARG A 50 -0.53 -4.80 -6.72
C ARG A 50 -0.48 -5.42 -8.11
N ILE A 51 -1.09 -4.76 -9.09
CA ILE A 51 -1.01 -5.16 -10.51
C ILE A 51 0.20 -4.50 -11.16
N SER A 52 0.32 -3.18 -11.00
CA SER A 52 1.40 -2.38 -11.58
C SER A 52 1.82 -1.30 -10.59
N THR A 53 2.76 -0.44 -10.99
CA THR A 53 3.16 0.73 -10.19
C THR A 53 1.97 1.67 -10.03
N GLY A 54 1.52 1.86 -8.78
CA GLY A 54 0.38 2.73 -8.48
C GLY A 54 -1.01 2.15 -8.79
N ILE A 55 -1.10 0.94 -9.35
CA ILE A 55 -2.36 0.28 -9.68
C ILE A 55 -2.58 -0.94 -8.79
N TRP A 56 -3.70 -0.95 -8.08
CA TRP A 56 -4.06 -1.95 -7.09
C TRP A 56 -5.39 -2.61 -7.44
N HIS A 57 -5.55 -3.86 -7.04
CA HIS A 57 -6.75 -4.64 -7.26
C HIS A 57 -7.12 -5.46 -6.03
N CYS A 58 -8.38 -5.39 -5.63
CA CYS A 58 -8.95 -6.21 -4.59
C CYS A 58 -9.56 -7.48 -5.19
N LYS A 59 -9.08 -8.65 -4.76
CA LYS A 59 -9.62 -9.95 -5.19
C LYS A 59 -11.05 -10.22 -4.69
N LYS A 60 -11.48 -9.56 -3.60
CA LYS A 60 -12.79 -9.82 -3.00
C LYS A 60 -13.93 -9.08 -3.71
N CYS A 61 -13.75 -7.78 -3.98
CA CYS A 61 -14.79 -6.95 -4.61
C CYS A 61 -14.47 -6.57 -6.06
N ASN A 62 -13.39 -7.13 -6.63
CA ASN A 62 -12.88 -6.83 -7.97
C ASN A 62 -12.55 -5.37 -8.28
N ALA A 63 -12.58 -4.47 -7.28
CA ALA A 63 -12.26 -3.08 -7.48
C ALA A 63 -10.79 -2.91 -7.90
N LYS A 64 -10.57 -2.13 -8.96
CA LYS A 64 -9.27 -1.60 -9.37
C LYS A 64 -9.21 -0.13 -8.96
N PHE A 65 -8.13 0.28 -8.33
CA PHE A 65 -7.97 1.65 -7.85
C PHE A 65 -6.52 2.10 -7.91
N THR A 66 -6.33 3.42 -7.90
CA THR A 66 -5.02 4.06 -7.90
C THR A 66 -4.52 4.28 -6.48
N GLY A 67 -3.20 4.29 -6.31
CA GLY A 67 -2.55 4.50 -5.02
C GLY A 67 -1.06 4.79 -5.18
N GLY A 68 -0.30 4.63 -4.10
CA GLY A 68 1.15 4.72 -4.15
C GLY A 68 1.80 3.53 -4.87
N ALA A 69 3.09 3.67 -5.18
CA ALA A 69 3.86 2.63 -5.85
C ALA A 69 3.98 1.33 -5.04
N TYR A 70 4.18 1.45 -3.73
CA TYR A 70 4.39 0.31 -2.81
C TYR A 70 3.38 0.23 -1.65
N ASN A 71 2.59 1.30 -1.45
CA ASN A 71 1.52 1.37 -0.46
C ASN A 71 0.25 1.87 -1.14
N THR A 72 -0.93 1.43 -0.70
CA THR A 72 -2.21 1.89 -1.27
C THR A 72 -2.46 3.37 -1.01
N GLN A 73 -2.09 3.87 0.16
CA GLN A 73 -2.20 5.28 0.54
C GLN A 73 -0.82 5.85 0.86
N THR A 74 -0.50 7.00 0.28
CA THR A 74 0.71 7.77 0.62
C THR A 74 0.38 8.86 1.63
N PRO A 75 1.34 9.31 2.47
CA PRO A 75 1.09 10.40 3.42
C PRO A 75 0.57 11.67 2.74
N ARG A 76 1.18 12.06 1.62
CA ARG A 76 0.73 13.20 0.80
C ARG A 76 -0.66 12.98 0.19
N GLY A 77 -0.94 11.78 -0.33
CA GLY A 77 -2.26 11.48 -0.88
C GLY A 77 -3.36 11.55 0.19
N ALA A 78 -3.08 11.10 1.41
CA ALA A 78 -4.00 11.19 2.54
C ALA A 78 -4.24 12.64 2.99
N GLU A 79 -3.22 13.49 2.92
CA GLU A 79 -3.33 14.92 3.19
C GLU A 79 -4.16 15.64 2.13
N SER A 80 -3.85 15.44 0.84
CA SER A 80 -4.61 16.03 -0.27
C SER A 80 -6.08 15.64 -0.22
N PHE A 81 -6.40 14.38 0.11
CA PHE A 81 -7.78 13.93 0.27
C PHE A 81 -8.51 14.66 1.40
N ARG A 82 -7.84 14.90 2.53
CA ARG A 82 -8.41 15.67 3.66
C ARG A 82 -8.69 17.13 3.28
N ILE A 83 -7.76 17.77 2.57
CA ILE A 83 -7.92 19.16 2.11
C ILE A 83 -9.06 19.26 1.10
N ALA A 84 -9.12 18.35 0.12
CA ALA A 84 -10.18 18.31 -0.88
C ALA A 84 -11.57 18.14 -0.24
N LYS A 85 -11.71 17.21 0.71
CA LYS A 85 -12.97 16.98 1.42
C LYS A 85 -13.38 18.19 2.28
N ARG A 86 -12.42 18.93 2.86
CA ARG A 86 -12.71 20.18 3.57
C ARG A 86 -13.26 21.23 2.60
N LYS A 87 -12.57 21.46 1.47
CA LYS A 87 -13.01 22.40 0.44
C LYS A 87 -14.38 22.06 -0.14
N GLN A 88 -14.67 20.77 -0.36
CA GLN A 88 -15.99 20.35 -0.85
C GLN A 88 -17.11 20.78 0.10
N ARG A 89 -16.93 20.57 1.41
CA ARG A 89 -17.91 21.03 2.42
C ARG A 89 -18.05 22.56 2.45
N GLU A 90 -16.93 23.28 2.35
CA GLU A 90 -16.95 24.75 2.30
C GLU A 90 -17.73 25.27 1.08
N LEU A 91 -17.61 24.60 -0.07
CA LEU A 91 -18.36 24.95 -1.29
C LEU A 91 -19.86 24.63 -1.15
N GLU A 92 -20.21 23.47 -0.61
CA GLU A 92 -21.60 23.08 -0.36
C GLU A 92 -22.32 24.09 0.54
N THR A 93 -21.66 24.61 1.58
CA THR A 93 -22.23 25.64 2.48
C THR A 93 -22.36 27.03 1.83
N ILE A 94 -21.62 27.32 0.75
CA ILE A 94 -21.74 28.59 0.02
C ILE A 94 -22.89 28.53 -1.00
N GLU A 95 -23.20 27.34 -1.52
CA GLU A 95 -24.28 27.12 -2.47
C GLU A 95 -25.66 27.02 -1.81
N GLU A 96 -25.74 26.62 -0.53
CA GLU A 96 -26.94 26.75 0.32
C GLU A 96 -27.21 28.20 0.76
#